data_AF-A0A7S3QBG9-F1
#
_entry.id   AF-A0A7S3QBG9-F1
#
_cell.length_a   1.000
_cell.length_b   1.000
_cell.length_c   1.000
_cell.angle_alpha   90.00
_cell.angle_beta   90.00
_cell.angle_gamma   90.00
#
_symmetry.space_group_name_H-M   'P 1'
#
loop_
_entity.id
_entity.type
_entity.pdbx_description
1 polymer ?
#
loop_
_entity_poly.entity_id
_entity_poly.type
_entity_poly.pdbx_seq_one_letter_code
_entity_poly.pdbx_strand_id
1 'polypeptide(L)'
;MVLFSSHRAKKKVGGRRMKMAFFVVGVIVLSLLFQFLTLNAFISQESKQDEANDVFIIKKNPLAMHATGEQTLQPVPNRTLAIIMGSLRGGEISWQTMASNVLDPSSADLAILIPEDDINAMNSSLYKRAKYKWTFKNYEDWGEAVDLINGTEWNGTGWRKLALEDYDNSASVFGGVEDYSGSGAIIFMIRWFLHNHIKENNLTEKYDHFMVTRSDHYYQCTHNISEFSVGNRNLWIPPGQDYKGRTDRHLIAGSDNVLDALDVFPTFMRSNWVRKKKRMNTEKLLSRVWEEKKMNVNYFDRVMFTTALPTD
;
A
#
# COMPACT_ATOMS: atom_id res chain seq x y z
N MET A 1 -30.65 -15.44 60.08
CA MET A 1 -31.99 -15.00 60.56
C MET A 1 -31.85 -13.61 61.17
N VAL A 2 -32.06 -12.55 60.38
CA VAL A 2 -32.41 -11.18 60.84
C VAL A 2 -33.21 -10.52 59.71
N LEU A 3 -34.40 -10.04 60.05
CA LEU A 3 -35.36 -9.26 59.25
C LEU A 3 -35.13 -7.76 59.44
N PHE A 4 -35.41 -6.92 58.43
CA PHE A 4 -36.02 -5.56 58.46
C PHE A 4 -35.98 -5.02 57.00
N SER A 5 -37.09 -4.96 56.24
CA SER A 5 -38.19 -3.98 56.18
C SER A 5 -37.87 -2.61 55.53
N SER A 6 -38.54 -2.39 54.39
CA SER A 6 -39.26 -1.16 53.97
C SER A 6 -38.51 0.13 53.55
N HIS A 7 -38.58 0.49 52.26
CA HIS A 7 -39.37 1.65 51.78
C HIS A 7 -39.39 1.73 50.23
N ARG A 8 -40.59 1.85 49.66
CA ARG A 8 -40.86 1.91 48.21
C ARG A 8 -41.37 3.30 47.85
N ALA A 9 -40.56 4.12 47.18
CA ALA A 9 -40.97 5.42 46.68
C ALA A 9 -41.44 5.33 45.20
N LYS A 10 -42.72 5.64 44.96
CA LYS A 10 -43.28 5.80 43.60
C LYS A 10 -42.89 7.18 43.04
N LYS A 11 -42.23 7.21 41.88
CA LYS A 11 -41.97 8.45 41.12
C LYS A 11 -42.90 8.53 39.91
N LYS A 12 -43.79 9.53 39.89
CA LYS A 12 -44.60 9.92 38.73
C LYS A 12 -43.68 10.55 37.67
N VAL A 13 -43.68 10.00 36.44
CA VAL A 13 -43.03 10.63 35.28
C VAL A 13 -44.13 11.25 34.41
N GLY A 14 -44.15 12.59 34.40
CA GLY A 14 -45.07 13.40 33.62
C GLY A 14 -44.66 13.50 32.14
N GLY A 15 -45.67 13.55 31.28
CA GLY A 15 -45.53 13.64 29.84
C GLY A 15 -44.91 14.96 29.37
N ARG A 16 -43.82 14.86 28.59
CA ARG A 16 -43.25 15.96 27.81
C ARG A 16 -42.42 15.47 26.61
N ARG A 17 -42.87 14.41 25.93
CA ARG A 17 -42.11 13.77 24.83
C ARG A 17 -42.70 13.92 23.41
N MET A 18 -43.71 14.76 23.20
CA MET A 18 -44.36 14.87 21.87
C MET A 18 -43.96 16.11 21.04
N LYS A 19 -43.23 17.08 21.59
CA LYS A 19 -42.88 18.32 20.86
C LYS A 19 -41.51 18.29 20.15
N MET A 20 -40.63 17.34 20.45
CA MET A 20 -39.30 17.25 19.83
C MET A 20 -39.30 16.52 18.49
N ALA A 21 -40.21 15.57 18.26
CA ALA A 21 -40.24 14.77 17.04
C ALA A 21 -40.58 15.60 15.79
N PHE A 22 -41.47 16.59 15.91
CA PHE A 22 -41.85 17.45 14.78
C PHE A 22 -40.75 18.43 14.35
N PHE A 23 -39.88 18.84 15.27
CA PHE A 23 -38.79 19.77 14.95
C PHE A 23 -37.67 19.09 14.17
N VAL A 24 -37.36 17.83 14.49
CA VAL A 24 -36.30 17.07 13.80
C VAL A 24 -36.69 16.72 12.37
N VAL A 25 -37.96 16.37 12.12
CA VAL A 25 -38.43 16.06 10.75
C VAL A 25 -38.42 17.30 9.85
N GLY A 26 -38.78 18.48 10.40
CA GLY A 26 -38.76 19.73 9.63
C GLY A 26 -37.37 20.14 9.14
N VAL A 27 -36.33 19.95 9.96
CA VAL A 27 -34.94 20.29 9.60
C VAL A 27 -34.40 19.36 8.49
N ILE A 28 -34.76 18.08 8.52
CA ILE A 28 -34.32 17.11 7.51
C ILE A 28 -34.96 17.41 6.14
N VAL A 29 -36.26 17.74 6.11
CA VAL A 29 -36.96 18.07 4.86
C VAL A 29 -36.39 19.35 4.24
N LEU A 30 -36.07 20.36 5.04
CA LEU A 30 -35.50 21.61 4.53
C LEU A 30 -34.08 21.41 3.95
N SER A 31 -33.28 20.53 4.55
CA SER A 31 -31.93 20.21 4.06
C SER A 31 -31.97 19.47 2.72
N LEU A 32 -32.91 18.55 2.53
CA LEU A 32 -33.07 17.81 1.28
C LEU A 32 -33.58 18.69 0.14
N LEU A 33 -34.49 19.63 0.44
CA LEU A 33 -34.95 20.63 -0.52
C LEU A 33 -33.83 21.57 -0.99
N PHE A 34 -32.93 21.96 -0.08
CA PHE A 34 -31.78 22.80 -0.43
C PHE A 34 -30.79 22.06 -1.34
N GLN A 35 -30.50 20.79 -1.06
CA GLN A 35 -29.63 19.96 -1.90
C GLN A 35 -30.21 19.74 -3.31
N PHE A 36 -31.53 19.55 -3.42
CA PHE A 36 -32.19 19.37 -4.71
C PHE A 36 -32.16 20.65 -5.57
N LEU A 37 -32.28 21.82 -4.95
CA LEU A 37 -32.18 23.11 -5.63
C LEU A 37 -30.75 23.40 -6.12
N THR A 38 -29.73 23.05 -5.34
CA THR A 38 -28.32 23.22 -5.77
C THR A 38 -27.93 22.30 -6.92
N LEU A 39 -28.47 21.07 -6.95
CA LEU A 39 -28.17 20.11 -8.02
C LEU A 39 -28.76 20.55 -9.37
N ASN A 40 -29.99 21.08 -9.37
CA ASN A 40 -30.62 21.60 -10.58
C ASN A 40 -29.94 22.87 -11.12
N ALA A 41 -29.40 23.72 -10.24
CA ALA A 41 -28.63 24.88 -10.67
C ALA A 41 -27.31 24.48 -11.34
N PHE A 42 -26.66 23.40 -10.88
CA PHE A 42 -25.41 22.89 -11.45
C PHE A 42 -25.63 22.26 -12.84
N ILE A 43 -26.67 21.43 -13.00
CA ILE A 43 -27.00 20.79 -14.28
C ILE A 43 -27.37 21.84 -15.36
N SER A 44 -27.95 22.97 -14.95
CA SER A 44 -28.26 24.07 -15.88
C SER A 44 -27.02 24.85 -16.37
N GLN A 45 -25.85 24.71 -15.74
CA GLN A 45 -24.62 25.38 -16.18
C GLN A 45 -23.80 24.55 -17.18
N GLU A 46 -23.81 23.21 -17.10
CA GLU A 46 -23.06 22.37 -18.04
C GLU A 46 -23.65 22.36 -19.46
N SER A 47 -24.95 22.63 -19.63
CA SER A 47 -25.58 22.59 -20.96
C SER A 47 -25.30 23.82 -21.85
N LYS A 48 -24.35 24.69 -21.50
CA LYS A 48 -24.05 25.94 -22.23
C LYS A 48 -22.62 26.06 -22.75
N GLN A 49 -21.80 25.01 -22.68
CA GLN A 49 -20.36 25.11 -22.94
C GLN A 49 -19.82 24.22 -24.08
N ASP A 50 -20.68 23.68 -24.94
CA ASP A 50 -20.28 22.91 -26.13
C ASP A 50 -20.85 23.53 -27.42
N GLU A 51 -20.38 24.73 -27.77
CA GLU A 51 -20.58 25.30 -29.11
C GLU A 51 -19.54 26.42 -29.35
N ALA A 52 -18.31 26.02 -29.68
CA ALA A 52 -17.35 26.82 -30.48
C ALA A 52 -16.02 26.08 -30.59
N ASN A 53 -15.71 25.50 -31.75
CA ASN A 53 -14.36 25.50 -32.32
C ASN A 53 -14.44 25.08 -33.79
N ASP A 54 -14.81 26.05 -34.62
CA ASP A 54 -14.70 25.99 -36.08
C ASP A 54 -13.28 26.34 -36.54
N VAL A 55 -12.73 25.44 -37.36
CA VAL A 55 -12.11 25.70 -38.67
C VAL A 55 -11.03 26.80 -38.74
N PHE A 56 -9.76 26.36 -38.73
CA PHE A 56 -8.66 27.08 -39.38
C PHE A 56 -8.11 26.26 -40.56
N ILE A 57 -8.50 26.64 -41.77
CA ILE A 57 -7.92 26.16 -43.03
C ILE A 57 -6.70 27.03 -43.36
N ILE A 58 -5.50 26.45 -43.29
CA ILE A 58 -4.29 27.06 -43.85
C ILE A 58 -3.96 26.42 -45.21
N LYS A 59 -3.81 27.29 -46.21
CA LYS A 59 -3.54 26.99 -47.61
C LYS A 59 -2.23 26.22 -47.81
N LYS A 60 -2.29 25.15 -48.60
CA LYS A 60 -1.16 24.38 -49.13
C LYS A 60 -0.28 25.22 -50.06
N ASN A 61 1.04 25.10 -49.88
CA ASN A 61 2.04 25.39 -50.90
C ASN A 61 2.58 24.03 -51.41
N PRO A 62 2.56 23.73 -52.71
CA PRO A 62 3.09 22.48 -53.24
C PRO A 62 4.55 22.69 -53.64
N LEU A 63 5.49 21.94 -53.06
CA LEU A 63 6.78 21.54 -53.64
C LEU A 63 7.67 20.90 -52.55
N ALA A 64 7.72 19.57 -52.54
CA ALA A 64 8.83 18.68 -52.18
C ALA A 64 8.27 17.30 -51.81
N MET A 65 8.12 16.42 -52.81
CA MET A 65 8.00 14.98 -52.57
C MET A 65 9.36 14.46 -52.10
N HIS A 66 9.61 14.52 -50.79
CA HIS A 66 10.51 13.56 -50.15
C HIS A 66 9.63 12.56 -49.41
N ALA A 67 9.80 11.28 -49.75
CA ALA A 67 9.15 10.18 -49.07
C ALA A 67 9.55 10.15 -47.59
N THR A 68 8.75 10.79 -46.74
CA THR A 68 8.82 10.60 -45.30
C THR A 68 8.16 9.27 -44.99
N GLY A 69 8.99 8.22 -44.91
CA GLY A 69 8.58 6.96 -44.32
C GLY A 69 8.13 7.25 -42.89
N GLU A 70 6.83 7.12 -42.66
CA GLU A 70 6.19 7.20 -41.36
C GLU A 70 6.66 5.98 -40.57
N GLN A 71 7.84 6.08 -39.94
CA GLN A 71 8.25 5.11 -38.93
C GLN A 71 7.28 5.28 -37.78
N THR A 72 6.38 4.32 -37.63
CA THR A 72 5.56 4.17 -36.44
C THR A 72 6.51 4.06 -35.25
N LEU A 73 6.67 5.16 -34.52
CA LEU A 73 7.42 5.20 -33.27
C LEU A 73 6.79 4.16 -32.36
N GLN A 74 7.47 3.03 -32.20
CA GLN A 74 7.11 2.04 -31.19
C GLN A 74 7.07 2.80 -29.86
N PRO A 75 5.95 2.75 -29.11
CA PRO A 75 5.87 3.45 -27.84
C PRO A 75 7.03 3.02 -26.96
N VAL A 76 7.77 3.99 -26.44
CA VAL A 76 8.92 3.73 -25.56
C VAL A 76 8.40 2.88 -24.40
N PRO A 77 8.98 1.68 -24.16
CA PRO A 77 8.48 0.81 -23.12
C PRO A 77 8.64 1.48 -21.78
N ASN A 78 7.60 1.38 -20.97
CA ASN A 78 7.60 1.88 -19.60
C ASN A 78 8.76 1.26 -18.79
N ARG A 79 9.43 2.11 -18.00
CA ARG A 79 10.59 1.74 -17.17
C ARG A 79 10.30 1.82 -15.67
N THR A 80 9.09 2.17 -15.27
CA THR A 80 8.68 2.28 -13.86
C THR A 80 7.66 1.21 -13.51
N LEU A 81 7.92 0.47 -12.42
CA LEU A 81 6.98 -0.49 -11.86
C LEU A 81 6.58 -0.10 -10.43
N ALA A 82 5.30 0.22 -10.26
CA ALA A 82 4.66 0.33 -8.95
C ALA A 82 4.15 -1.03 -8.50
N ILE A 83 4.38 -1.39 -7.24
CA ILE A 83 4.04 -2.69 -6.67
C ILE A 83 3.28 -2.46 -5.38
N ILE A 84 2.08 -3.01 -5.30
CA ILE A 84 1.29 -3.07 -4.07
C ILE A 84 1.40 -4.48 -3.50
N MET A 85 1.75 -4.58 -2.22
CA MET A 85 1.87 -5.87 -1.54
C MET A 85 0.98 -5.94 -0.28
N GLY A 86 0.40 -7.12 -0.04
CA GLY A 86 -0.52 -7.39 1.06
C GLY A 86 -1.98 -7.12 0.70
N SER A 87 -2.88 -7.32 1.67
CA SER A 87 -4.33 -7.10 1.48
C SER A 87 -4.63 -5.68 1.02
N LEU A 88 -5.63 -5.54 0.15
CA LEU A 88 -6.07 -4.22 -0.32
C LEU A 88 -6.92 -3.53 0.74
N ARG A 89 -6.49 -2.36 1.19
CA ARG A 89 -7.12 -1.54 2.25
C ARG A 89 -7.24 -0.08 1.79
N GLY A 90 -7.97 0.75 2.53
CA GLY A 90 -8.16 2.18 2.24
C GLY A 90 -9.20 2.52 1.17
N GLY A 91 -9.57 1.56 0.32
CA GLY A 91 -10.68 1.66 -0.63
C GLY A 91 -10.44 2.56 -1.85
N GLU A 92 -11.46 2.62 -2.70
CA GLU A 92 -11.41 3.24 -4.04
C GLU A 92 -10.96 4.70 -4.04
N ILE A 93 -11.30 5.48 -3.01
CA ILE A 93 -10.87 6.88 -2.91
C ILE A 93 -9.34 6.97 -2.80
N SER A 94 -8.73 6.21 -1.89
CA SER A 94 -7.27 6.16 -1.76
C SER A 94 -6.61 5.61 -3.01
N TRP A 95 -7.20 4.59 -3.62
CA TRP A 95 -6.67 3.96 -4.84
C TRP A 95 -6.71 4.91 -6.05
N GLN A 96 -7.74 5.75 -6.18
CA GLN A 96 -7.81 6.79 -7.19
C GLN A 96 -6.71 7.85 -7.01
N THR A 97 -6.38 8.21 -5.77
CA THR A 97 -5.23 9.10 -5.54
C THR A 97 -3.91 8.45 -5.92
N MET A 98 -3.73 7.15 -5.67
CA MET A 98 -2.54 6.43 -6.14
C MET A 98 -2.46 6.45 -7.67
N ALA A 99 -3.57 6.21 -8.36
CA ALA A 99 -3.61 6.26 -9.81
C ALA A 99 -3.18 7.64 -10.34
N SER A 100 -3.88 8.70 -9.91
CA SER A 100 -3.69 10.06 -10.42
C SER A 100 -2.40 10.74 -9.97
N ASN A 101 -1.91 10.45 -8.75
CA ASN A 101 -0.73 11.11 -8.20
C ASN A 101 0.54 10.29 -8.31
N VAL A 102 0.48 8.98 -8.57
CA VAL A 102 1.66 8.12 -8.62
C VAL A 102 1.78 7.41 -9.96
N LEU A 103 0.76 6.65 -10.35
CA LEU A 103 0.84 5.79 -11.52
C LEU A 103 0.86 6.60 -12.82
N ASP A 104 -0.09 7.51 -13.00
CA ASP A 104 -0.21 8.31 -14.23
C ASP A 104 1.00 9.25 -14.42
N PRO A 105 1.45 10.03 -13.42
CA PRO A 105 2.59 10.94 -13.58
C PRO A 105 3.92 10.22 -13.81
N SER A 106 4.09 9.04 -13.21
CA SER A 106 5.28 8.20 -13.41
C SER A 106 5.20 7.36 -14.68
N SER A 107 4.08 7.45 -15.41
CA SER A 107 3.68 6.51 -16.45
C SER A 107 3.83 5.05 -16.03
N ALA A 108 3.67 4.71 -14.74
CA ALA A 108 4.11 3.43 -14.17
C ALA A 108 3.15 2.27 -14.45
N ASP A 109 3.74 1.10 -14.69
CA ASP A 109 3.04 -0.17 -14.73
C ASP A 109 2.72 -0.55 -13.29
N LEU A 110 1.63 -1.29 -13.10
CA LEU A 110 1.20 -1.74 -11.76
C LEU A 110 1.34 -3.25 -11.63
N ALA A 111 2.00 -3.70 -10.57
CA ALA A 111 1.96 -5.06 -10.08
C ALA A 111 1.24 -5.10 -8.73
N ILE A 112 0.59 -6.22 -8.45
CA ILE A 112 -0.05 -6.48 -7.17
C ILE A 112 0.30 -7.88 -6.67
N LEU A 113 0.50 -8.00 -5.36
CA LEU A 113 0.69 -9.26 -4.64
C LEU A 113 -0.26 -9.29 -3.45
N ILE A 114 -1.35 -10.06 -3.56
CA ILE A 114 -2.45 -10.09 -2.58
C ILE A 114 -2.73 -11.52 -2.08
N PRO A 115 -3.44 -11.71 -0.96
CA PRO A 115 -3.88 -13.04 -0.55
C PRO A 115 -4.76 -13.71 -1.63
N GLU A 116 -4.59 -15.01 -1.84
CA GLU A 116 -5.36 -15.78 -2.84
C GLU A 116 -6.86 -15.88 -2.52
N ASP A 117 -7.23 -15.71 -1.26
CA ASP A 117 -8.58 -15.76 -0.73
C ASP A 117 -9.29 -14.39 -0.71
N ASP A 118 -8.62 -13.29 -1.11
CA ASP A 118 -9.19 -11.95 -1.12
C ASP A 118 -9.97 -11.65 -2.42
N ILE A 119 -11.15 -12.26 -2.55
CA ILE A 119 -12.05 -12.11 -3.71
C ILE A 119 -12.45 -10.64 -3.93
N ASN A 120 -12.59 -9.87 -2.85
CA ASN A 120 -12.96 -8.45 -2.94
C ASN A 120 -11.83 -7.64 -3.57
N ALA A 121 -10.58 -7.88 -3.17
CA ALA A 121 -9.42 -7.27 -3.81
C ALA A 121 -9.35 -7.58 -5.31
N MET A 122 -9.72 -8.79 -5.75
CA MET A 122 -9.71 -9.17 -7.18
C MET A 122 -10.69 -8.37 -8.05
N ASN A 123 -11.71 -7.74 -7.44
CA ASN A 123 -12.68 -6.90 -8.14
C ASN A 123 -12.35 -5.40 -8.10
N SER A 124 -11.30 -4.99 -7.39
CA SER A 124 -10.89 -3.59 -7.21
C SER A 124 -10.42 -2.91 -8.50
N SER A 125 -10.44 -1.57 -8.52
CA SER A 125 -9.84 -0.79 -9.60
C SER A 125 -8.33 -1.06 -9.76
N LEU A 126 -7.61 -1.24 -8.64
CA LEU A 126 -6.18 -1.58 -8.65
C LEU A 126 -5.93 -2.92 -9.33
N TYR A 127 -6.69 -3.96 -8.97
CA TYR A 127 -6.54 -5.29 -9.57
C TYR A 127 -6.86 -5.30 -11.06
N LYS A 128 -7.89 -4.56 -11.48
CA LYS A 128 -8.24 -4.41 -12.90
C LYS A 128 -7.13 -3.71 -13.68
N ARG A 129 -6.53 -2.67 -13.10
CA ARG A 129 -5.46 -1.87 -13.71
C ARG A 129 -4.11 -2.60 -13.74
N ALA A 130 -3.86 -3.53 -12.82
CA ALA A 130 -2.56 -4.19 -12.69
C ALA A 130 -2.18 -5.01 -13.93
N LYS A 131 -0.95 -4.82 -14.40
CA LYS A 131 -0.30 -5.60 -15.46
C LYS A 131 0.19 -6.95 -14.94
N TYR A 132 0.73 -6.98 -13.71
CA TYR A 132 1.14 -8.21 -13.04
C TYR A 132 0.24 -8.47 -11.84
N LYS A 133 -0.28 -9.69 -11.74
CA LYS A 133 -1.23 -10.08 -10.70
C LYS A 133 -0.71 -11.37 -10.08
N TRP A 134 -0.25 -11.26 -8.85
CA TRP A 134 0.27 -12.38 -8.08
C TRP A 134 -0.54 -12.57 -6.82
N THR A 135 -0.55 -13.81 -6.34
CA THR A 135 -1.22 -14.19 -5.11
C THR A 135 -0.26 -14.92 -4.19
N PHE A 136 -0.57 -14.93 -2.90
CA PHE A 136 0.09 -15.78 -1.91
C PHE A 136 -0.94 -16.47 -1.03
N LYS A 137 -0.60 -17.67 -0.55
CA LYS A 137 -1.38 -18.39 0.47
C LYS A 137 -1.41 -17.56 1.75
N ASN A 138 -2.59 -17.37 2.31
CA ASN A 138 -2.74 -16.83 3.65
C ASN A 138 -2.55 -17.97 4.67
N TYR A 139 -1.60 -17.82 5.59
CA TYR A 139 -1.26 -18.87 6.56
C TYR A 139 -1.92 -18.59 7.91
N GLU A 140 -2.41 -19.64 8.56
CA GLU A 140 -2.82 -19.57 9.98
C GLU A 140 -1.59 -19.41 10.88
N ASP A 141 -0.56 -20.23 10.66
CA ASP A 141 0.78 -20.07 11.22
C ASP A 141 1.77 -19.68 10.12
N TRP A 142 2.23 -18.43 10.14
CA TRP A 142 3.23 -17.95 9.18
C TRP A 142 4.59 -18.60 9.35
N GLY A 143 4.83 -19.39 10.39
CA GLY A 143 5.99 -20.24 10.53
C GLY A 143 6.12 -21.24 9.38
N GLU A 144 5.00 -21.76 8.86
CA GLU A 144 4.98 -22.60 7.67
C GLU A 144 5.52 -21.87 6.43
N ALA A 145 5.23 -20.58 6.30
CA ALA A 145 5.75 -19.77 5.21
C ALA A 145 7.27 -19.56 5.37
N VAL A 146 7.76 -19.32 6.59
CA VAL A 146 9.19 -19.13 6.87
C VAL A 146 10.00 -20.38 6.51
N ASP A 147 9.43 -21.58 6.67
CA ASP A 147 10.06 -22.84 6.23
C ASP A 147 10.33 -22.90 4.72
N LEU A 148 9.62 -22.14 3.89
CA LEU A 148 9.83 -22.15 2.45
C LEU A 148 11.18 -21.57 2.03
N ILE A 149 11.83 -20.76 2.87
CA ILE A 149 13.07 -20.07 2.49
C ILE A 149 14.25 -21.03 2.37
N ASN A 150 14.39 -21.99 3.31
CA ASN A 150 15.51 -22.94 3.33
C ASN A 150 15.15 -24.29 3.99
N GLY A 151 13.86 -24.61 4.05
CA GLY A 151 13.35 -25.73 4.85
C GLY A 151 13.59 -25.52 6.35
N THR A 152 13.70 -26.63 7.08
CA THR A 152 14.04 -26.67 8.51
C THR A 152 15.56 -26.60 8.77
N GLU A 153 16.38 -26.75 7.73
CA GLU A 153 17.84 -26.84 7.83
C GLU A 153 18.50 -25.47 7.65
N TRP A 154 18.71 -24.77 8.76
CA TRP A 154 19.56 -23.59 8.82
C TRP A 154 20.80 -23.91 9.64
N ASN A 155 21.86 -24.48 9.04
CA ASN A 155 23.17 -24.75 9.66
C ASN A 155 23.12 -25.10 11.18
N GLY A 156 22.24 -26.03 11.57
CA GLY A 156 22.13 -26.54 12.94
C GLY A 156 21.31 -25.71 13.95
N THR A 157 20.71 -24.58 13.56
CA THR A 157 19.85 -23.75 14.44
C THR A 157 18.67 -23.14 13.67
N GLY A 158 17.80 -23.97 13.09
CA GLY A 158 16.58 -23.55 12.36
C GLY A 158 15.91 -22.31 12.93
N TRP A 159 15.30 -21.46 12.07
CA TRP A 159 14.69 -20.19 12.51
C TRP A 159 13.74 -20.34 13.72
N ARG A 160 13.09 -21.51 13.88
CA ARG A 160 12.29 -21.84 15.07
C ARG A 160 13.11 -21.81 16.37
N LYS A 161 14.31 -22.39 16.37
CA LYS A 161 15.23 -22.34 17.51
C LYS A 161 15.64 -20.90 17.81
N LEU A 162 15.94 -20.12 16.77
CA LEU A 162 16.24 -18.70 16.91
C LEU A 162 15.08 -17.95 17.57
N ALA A 163 13.84 -18.16 17.10
CA ALA A 163 12.66 -17.55 17.68
C ALA A 163 12.52 -17.94 19.17
N LEU A 164 12.55 -19.24 19.47
CA LEU A 164 12.35 -19.77 20.83
C LEU A 164 13.45 -19.39 21.83
N GLU A 165 14.72 -19.33 21.42
CA GLU A 165 15.84 -19.14 22.34
C GLU A 165 16.27 -17.67 22.48
N ASP A 166 16.18 -16.88 21.41
CA ASP A 166 16.75 -15.53 21.37
C ASP A 166 15.69 -14.41 21.44
N TYR A 167 14.42 -14.73 21.19
CA TYR A 167 13.31 -13.78 21.13
C TYR A 167 12.21 -14.18 22.11
N ASP A 168 11.54 -13.17 22.66
CA ASP A 168 10.29 -13.40 23.38
C ASP A 168 9.11 -13.20 22.43
N ASN A 169 7.94 -13.66 22.83
CA ASN A 169 6.69 -13.59 22.07
C ASN A 169 6.22 -12.15 21.78
N SER A 170 6.84 -11.14 22.43
CA SER A 170 6.61 -9.72 22.17
C SER A 170 7.48 -9.16 21.04
N ALA A 171 8.44 -9.95 20.53
CA ALA A 171 9.24 -9.59 19.37
C ALA A 171 8.36 -9.58 18.11
N SER A 172 7.96 -8.38 17.68
CA SER A 172 7.07 -8.20 16.53
C SER A 172 7.64 -8.72 15.21
N VAL A 173 8.94 -9.00 15.16
CA VAL A 173 9.65 -9.54 13.99
C VAL A 173 9.14 -10.92 13.56
N PHE A 174 8.66 -11.74 14.51
CA PHE A 174 8.06 -13.05 14.24
C PHE A 174 6.53 -13.02 14.27
N GLY A 175 5.92 -11.85 14.39
CA GLY A 175 4.46 -11.73 14.46
C GLY A 175 3.75 -12.36 13.26
N GLY A 176 2.72 -13.16 13.53
CA GLY A 176 2.05 -14.04 12.58
C GLY A 176 2.46 -15.51 12.69
N VAL A 177 3.60 -15.80 13.33
CA VAL A 177 3.92 -17.17 13.79
C VAL A 177 3.08 -17.49 15.03
N GLU A 178 2.67 -18.74 15.19
CA GLU A 178 1.97 -19.20 16.40
C GLU A 178 2.67 -18.70 17.68
N ASP A 179 1.89 -18.18 18.63
CA ASP A 179 2.35 -17.56 19.87
C ASP A 179 3.15 -16.25 19.78
N TYR A 180 3.41 -15.68 18.58
CA TYR A 180 4.10 -14.40 18.42
C TYR A 180 3.17 -13.26 18.01
N SER A 181 3.26 -12.14 18.74
CA SER A 181 2.46 -10.94 18.48
C SER A 181 3.00 -10.08 17.32
N GLY A 182 2.11 -9.34 16.65
CA GLY A 182 2.48 -8.42 15.56
C GLY A 182 2.37 -9.05 14.18
N SER A 183 3.07 -8.48 13.19
CA SER A 183 2.94 -8.87 11.77
C SER A 183 4.28 -9.02 11.04
N GLY A 184 5.41 -9.11 11.75
CA GLY A 184 6.73 -9.11 11.12
C GLY A 184 6.97 -10.28 10.18
N ALA A 185 6.61 -11.50 10.58
CA ALA A 185 6.78 -12.67 9.72
C ALA A 185 5.93 -12.54 8.46
N ILE A 186 4.69 -12.07 8.61
CA ILE A 186 3.79 -11.77 7.49
C ILE A 186 4.44 -10.80 6.50
N ILE A 187 4.90 -9.64 6.98
CA ILE A 187 5.49 -8.58 6.15
C ILE A 187 6.73 -9.08 5.40
N PHE A 188 7.63 -9.77 6.09
CA PHE A 188 8.89 -10.20 5.48
C PHE A 188 8.73 -11.41 4.57
N MET A 189 7.77 -12.30 4.83
CA MET A 189 7.44 -13.38 3.90
C MET A 189 6.77 -12.86 2.64
N ILE A 190 5.87 -11.87 2.73
CA ILE A 190 5.30 -11.21 1.54
C ILE A 190 6.42 -10.55 0.71
N ARG A 191 7.40 -9.90 1.35
CA ARG A 191 8.59 -9.35 0.66
C ARG A 191 9.42 -10.45 -0.02
N TRP A 192 9.56 -11.61 0.61
CA TRP A 192 10.28 -12.75 0.03
C TRP A 192 9.54 -13.35 -1.18
N PHE A 193 8.21 -13.51 -1.12
CA PHE A 193 7.40 -13.92 -2.28
C PHE A 193 7.53 -12.90 -3.42
N LEU A 194 7.47 -11.60 -3.09
CA LEU A 194 7.66 -10.54 -4.08
C LEU A 194 9.04 -10.59 -4.74
N HIS A 195 10.09 -10.78 -3.95
CA HIS A 195 11.46 -10.96 -4.44
C HIS A 195 11.53 -12.08 -5.49
N ASN A 196 10.91 -13.23 -5.21
CA ASN A 196 10.90 -14.36 -6.13
C ASN A 196 10.13 -14.04 -7.42
N HIS A 197 8.96 -13.41 -7.34
CA HIS A 197 8.22 -13.01 -8.53
C HIS A 197 8.97 -12.02 -9.41
N ILE A 198 9.65 -11.02 -8.83
CA ILE A 198 10.48 -10.07 -9.58
C ILE A 198 11.58 -10.82 -10.34
N LYS A 199 12.24 -11.78 -9.67
CA LYS A 199 13.33 -12.58 -10.23
C LYS A 199 12.83 -13.51 -11.34
N GLU A 200 11.80 -14.31 -11.08
CA GLU A 200 11.25 -15.30 -12.02
C GLU A 200 10.72 -14.65 -13.30
N ASN A 201 10.18 -13.43 -13.21
CA ASN A 201 9.67 -12.70 -14.36
C ASN A 201 10.72 -11.82 -15.06
N ASN A 202 11.99 -11.86 -14.59
CA ASN A 202 13.10 -11.04 -15.06
C ASN A 202 12.72 -9.55 -15.11
N LEU A 203 12.09 -9.03 -14.06
CA LEU A 203 11.57 -7.66 -14.07
C LEU A 203 12.67 -6.61 -13.92
N THR A 204 13.82 -6.95 -13.32
CA THR A 204 14.98 -6.06 -13.23
C THR A 204 15.60 -5.74 -14.59
N GLU A 205 15.34 -6.55 -15.60
CA GLU A 205 15.75 -6.29 -17.01
C GLU A 205 14.72 -5.43 -17.77
N LYS A 206 13.54 -5.22 -17.19
CA LYS A 206 12.39 -4.56 -17.83
C LYS A 206 12.02 -3.22 -17.19
N TYR A 207 12.45 -2.96 -15.97
CA TYR A 207 12.14 -1.74 -15.26
C TYR A 207 13.40 -1.24 -14.57
N ASP A 208 13.59 0.06 -14.58
CA ASP A 208 14.72 0.74 -13.94
C ASP A 208 14.32 1.14 -12.51
N HIS A 209 13.07 1.57 -12.33
CA HIS A 209 12.52 2.05 -11.07
C HIS A 209 11.46 1.10 -10.52
N PHE A 210 11.59 0.78 -9.23
CA PHE A 210 10.64 -0.02 -8.48
C PHE A 210 10.12 0.78 -7.31
N MET A 211 8.80 0.91 -7.19
CA MET A 211 8.15 1.38 -5.97
C MET A 211 7.42 0.20 -5.32
N VAL A 212 7.75 -0.14 -4.08
CA VAL A 212 7.02 -1.12 -3.28
C VAL A 212 6.26 -0.38 -2.19
N THR A 213 4.93 -0.47 -2.19
CA THR A 213 4.06 0.28 -1.29
C THR A 213 2.87 -0.56 -0.83
N ARG A 214 2.07 0.01 0.07
CA ARG A 214 0.76 -0.49 0.47
C ARG A 214 -0.36 0.23 -0.28
N SER A 215 -1.53 -0.38 -0.29
CA SER A 215 -2.78 0.11 -0.90
C SER A 215 -3.47 1.19 -0.07
N ASP A 216 -3.24 1.22 1.25
CA ASP A 216 -3.90 2.10 2.20
C ASP A 216 -3.29 3.50 2.30
N HIS A 217 -2.59 3.95 1.26
CA HIS A 217 -2.03 5.28 1.17
C HIS A 217 -2.93 6.20 0.34
N TYR A 218 -3.36 7.31 0.95
CA TYR A 218 -3.93 8.44 0.23
C TYR A 218 -2.80 9.42 -0.12
N TYR A 219 -2.60 9.64 -1.42
CA TYR A 219 -1.57 10.54 -1.94
C TYR A 219 -2.17 11.94 -2.13
N GLN A 220 -1.63 12.92 -1.41
CA GLN A 220 -2.12 14.30 -1.46
C GLN A 220 -1.49 15.12 -2.59
N CYS A 221 -0.29 14.73 -3.02
CA CYS A 221 0.50 15.43 -4.04
C CYS A 221 1.06 14.44 -5.06
N THR A 222 1.43 14.94 -6.23
CA THR A 222 2.15 14.18 -7.26
C THR A 222 3.44 13.59 -6.69
N HIS A 223 3.66 12.31 -6.96
CA HIS A 223 4.81 11.51 -6.55
C HIS A 223 5.36 10.77 -7.76
N ASN A 224 6.21 11.45 -8.53
CA ASN A 224 6.78 10.89 -9.74
C ASN A 224 7.97 10.00 -9.42
N ILE A 225 7.77 8.68 -9.46
CA ILE A 225 8.77 7.67 -9.10
C ILE A 225 10.01 7.78 -10.01
N SER A 226 9.83 8.18 -11.27
CA SER A 226 10.92 8.24 -12.25
C SER A 226 11.95 9.35 -11.96
N GLU A 227 11.60 10.33 -11.12
CA GLU A 227 12.48 11.45 -10.75
C GLU A 227 13.50 11.08 -9.66
N PHE A 228 13.29 9.96 -8.97
CA PHE A 228 14.19 9.51 -7.92
C PHE A 228 15.48 8.96 -8.51
N SER A 229 16.63 9.41 -7.99
CA SER A 229 17.91 8.84 -8.38
C SER A 229 18.05 7.44 -7.81
N VAL A 230 17.84 6.46 -8.68
CA VAL A 230 18.02 5.03 -8.39
C VAL A 230 19.40 4.58 -8.87
N GLY A 231 20.02 3.64 -8.16
CA GLY A 231 21.39 3.19 -8.40
C GLY A 231 22.35 3.51 -7.26
N ASN A 232 23.59 3.01 -7.32
CA ASN A 232 24.61 3.22 -6.28
C ASN A 232 24.14 2.85 -4.86
N ARG A 233 23.39 1.74 -4.73
CA ARG A 233 22.81 1.29 -3.46
C ARG A 233 21.79 2.25 -2.85
N ASN A 234 21.25 3.20 -3.61
CA ASN A 234 20.27 4.15 -3.11
C ASN A 234 18.88 3.52 -2.96
N LEU A 235 18.31 3.71 -1.78
CA LEU A 235 16.91 3.44 -1.44
C LEU A 235 16.25 4.75 -1.02
N TRP A 236 14.97 4.94 -1.33
CA TRP A 236 14.21 6.10 -0.90
C TRP A 236 12.96 5.69 -0.13
N ILE A 237 12.76 6.31 1.04
CA ILE A 237 11.61 6.05 1.92
C ILE A 237 11.04 7.39 2.44
N PRO A 238 9.75 7.47 2.79
CA PRO A 238 9.21 8.65 3.47
C PRO A 238 9.61 8.66 4.95
N PRO A 239 9.73 9.84 5.60
CA PRO A 239 10.00 9.93 7.04
C PRO A 239 8.78 9.55 7.87
N GLY A 240 8.96 8.97 9.06
CA GLY A 240 7.87 8.69 10.00
C GLY A 240 7.29 7.28 9.87
N GLN A 241 6.59 6.83 10.92
CA GLN A 241 6.25 5.41 11.13
C GLN A 241 7.50 4.50 11.12
N ASP A 242 8.64 5.06 11.55
CA ASP A 242 9.94 4.38 11.56
C ASP A 242 10.16 3.51 12.80
N TYR A 243 9.41 3.74 13.89
CA TYR A 243 9.52 2.96 15.15
C TYR A 243 10.98 2.68 15.62
N LYS A 244 11.85 3.70 15.50
CA LYS A 244 13.30 3.66 15.80
C LYS A 244 14.15 2.83 14.82
N GLY A 245 13.66 2.57 13.62
CA GLY A 245 14.35 1.93 12.50
C GLY A 245 14.04 2.63 11.18
N ARG A 246 13.72 1.87 10.13
CA ARG A 246 13.28 2.39 8.83
C ARG A 246 11.88 1.87 8.51
N THR A 247 10.99 2.74 8.06
CA THR A 247 9.62 2.36 7.66
C THR A 247 9.62 1.23 6.61
N ASP A 248 8.71 0.28 6.77
CA ASP A 248 8.51 -0.86 5.88
C ASP A 248 7.40 -0.62 4.84
N ARG A 249 6.78 0.55 4.86
CA ARG A 249 5.50 0.85 4.19
C ARG A 249 5.62 1.37 2.77
N HIS A 250 6.76 1.95 2.43
CA HIS A 250 7.03 2.51 1.11
C HIS A 250 8.53 2.50 0.84
N LEU A 251 8.91 2.03 -0.35
CA LEU A 251 10.28 1.92 -0.80
C LEU A 251 10.33 2.28 -2.29
N ILE A 252 11.27 3.13 -2.67
CA ILE A 252 11.69 3.27 -4.07
C ILE A 252 13.13 2.79 -4.19
N ALA A 253 13.40 1.94 -5.18
CA ALA A 253 14.71 1.36 -5.44
C ALA A 253 14.95 1.18 -6.94
N GLY A 254 16.23 1.08 -7.32
CA GLY A 254 16.64 0.70 -8.67
C GLY A 254 16.58 -0.80 -8.91
N SER A 255 16.61 -1.20 -10.19
CA SER A 255 16.72 -2.60 -10.62
C SER A 255 17.90 -3.34 -9.99
N ASP A 256 19.02 -2.64 -9.82
CA ASP A 256 20.25 -3.12 -9.17
C ASP A 256 20.13 -3.30 -7.65
N ASN A 257 19.08 -2.76 -7.02
CA ASN A 257 18.94 -2.66 -5.56
C ASN A 257 17.69 -3.33 -5.01
N VAL A 258 16.61 -3.46 -5.81
CA VAL A 258 15.30 -3.89 -5.33
C VAL A 258 15.32 -5.30 -4.72
N LEU A 259 16.02 -6.25 -5.33
CA LEU A 259 16.11 -7.62 -4.82
C LEU A 259 16.84 -7.66 -3.46
N ASP A 260 17.96 -6.96 -3.36
CA ASP A 260 18.70 -6.88 -2.09
C ASP A 260 17.89 -6.17 -0.99
N ALA A 261 17.10 -5.15 -1.35
CA ALA A 261 16.26 -4.41 -0.41
C ALA A 261 15.07 -5.26 0.12
N LEU A 262 14.58 -6.21 -0.69
CA LEU A 262 13.49 -7.13 -0.32
C LEU A 262 13.98 -8.37 0.44
N ASP A 263 15.23 -8.79 0.22
CA ASP A 263 15.84 -9.94 0.89
C ASP A 263 16.22 -9.65 2.35
N VAL A 264 15.18 -9.57 3.21
CA VAL A 264 15.31 -9.24 4.64
C VAL A 264 15.45 -10.49 5.50
N PHE A 265 14.47 -11.40 5.44
CA PHE A 265 14.46 -12.62 6.26
C PHE A 265 15.60 -13.59 5.96
N PRO A 266 15.93 -13.93 4.70
CA PRO A 266 17.06 -14.81 4.44
C PRO A 266 18.39 -14.22 4.91
N THR A 267 18.59 -12.90 4.79
CA THR A 267 19.76 -12.22 5.37
C THR A 267 19.74 -12.31 6.90
N PHE A 268 18.63 -11.91 7.54
CA PHE A 268 18.44 -12.00 8.99
C PHE A 268 18.80 -13.40 9.54
N MET A 269 18.25 -14.47 8.98
CA MET A 269 18.47 -15.83 9.49
C MET A 269 19.92 -16.32 9.33
N ARG A 270 20.70 -15.75 8.40
CA ARG A 270 22.11 -16.09 8.18
C ARG A 270 23.07 -15.23 9.01
N SER A 271 22.59 -14.11 9.56
CA SER A 271 23.44 -13.13 10.22
C SER A 271 23.69 -13.46 11.70
N ASN A 272 24.95 -13.37 12.13
CA ASN A 272 25.35 -13.68 13.50
C ASN A 272 24.90 -12.63 14.54
N TRP A 273 24.59 -11.40 14.13
CA TRP A 273 24.21 -10.30 15.04
C TRP A 273 22.78 -10.42 15.59
N VAL A 274 22.05 -11.42 15.14
CA VAL A 274 20.63 -11.65 15.44
C VAL A 274 20.40 -12.26 16.81
N ARG A 275 21.42 -12.89 17.40
CA ARG A 275 21.32 -13.56 18.70
C ARG A 275 21.14 -12.57 19.85
N LYS A 276 20.38 -12.96 20.88
CA LYS A 276 20.18 -12.24 22.14
C LYS A 276 19.50 -10.86 22.06
N LYS A 277 18.67 -10.60 21.04
CA LYS A 277 17.94 -9.33 20.88
C LYS A 277 16.44 -9.47 21.16
N LYS A 278 16.08 -9.63 22.44
CA LYS A 278 14.69 -9.89 22.87
C LYS A 278 13.60 -8.95 22.31
N ARG A 279 13.93 -7.71 21.91
CA ARG A 279 12.96 -6.68 21.47
C ARG A 279 13.30 -6.06 20.12
N MET A 280 13.27 -6.87 19.06
CA MET A 280 13.36 -6.42 17.67
C MET A 280 11.97 -6.19 17.09
N ASN A 281 11.79 -5.07 16.38
CA ASN A 281 10.61 -4.84 15.54
C ASN A 281 10.98 -4.88 14.06
N THR A 282 9.96 -4.80 13.21
CA THR A 282 10.07 -4.79 11.75
C THR A 282 11.02 -3.71 11.25
N GLU A 283 10.87 -2.49 11.72
CA GLU A 283 11.61 -1.34 11.20
C GLU A 283 13.08 -1.38 11.60
N LYS A 284 13.39 -1.83 12.83
CA LYS A 284 14.77 -2.04 13.28
C LYS A 284 15.43 -3.20 12.55
N LEU A 285 14.68 -4.28 12.29
CA LEU A 285 15.22 -5.38 11.49
C LEU A 285 15.56 -4.87 10.09
N LEU A 286 14.63 -4.17 9.45
CA LEU A 286 14.82 -3.61 8.11
C LEU A 286 16.03 -2.67 8.06
N SER A 287 16.13 -1.73 9.01
CA SER A 287 17.30 -0.85 9.14
C SER A 287 18.60 -1.64 9.23
N ARG A 288 18.62 -2.69 10.07
CA ARG A 288 19.84 -3.44 10.34
C ARG A 288 20.29 -4.27 9.15
N VAL A 289 19.36 -4.88 8.41
CA VAL A 289 19.67 -5.62 7.19
C VAL A 289 20.17 -4.67 6.11
N TRP A 290 19.52 -3.53 5.91
CA TRP A 290 19.96 -2.54 4.93
C TRP A 290 21.34 -1.95 5.27
N GLU A 291 21.66 -1.74 6.54
CA GLU A 291 23.02 -1.38 7.00
C GLU A 291 24.04 -2.47 6.66
N GLU A 292 23.74 -3.74 6.93
CA GLU A 292 24.63 -4.87 6.62
C GLU A 292 24.90 -4.99 5.11
N LYS A 293 23.87 -4.73 4.29
CA LYS A 293 23.97 -4.69 2.83
C LYS A 293 24.57 -3.39 2.27
N LYS A 294 24.97 -2.45 3.14
CA LYS A 294 25.56 -1.15 2.78
C LYS A 294 24.64 -0.34 1.85
N MET A 295 23.34 -0.36 2.12
CA MET A 295 22.35 0.43 1.40
C MET A 295 22.35 1.88 1.87
N ASN A 296 22.27 2.81 0.92
CA ASN A 296 22.18 4.24 1.14
C ASN A 296 20.70 4.64 1.22
N VAL A 297 20.16 4.71 2.45
CA VAL A 297 18.75 5.04 2.68
C VAL A 297 18.56 6.55 2.75
N ASN A 298 17.93 7.10 1.72
CA ASN A 298 17.57 8.50 1.57
C ASN A 298 16.10 8.73 1.93
N TYR A 299 15.78 9.96 2.30
CA TYR A 299 14.41 10.39 2.62
C TYR A 299 13.90 11.38 1.59
N PHE A 300 12.60 11.31 1.32
CA PHE A 300 11.86 12.29 0.54
C PHE A 300 10.67 12.81 1.35
N ASP A 301 10.13 13.97 0.96
CA ASP A 301 9.00 14.56 1.68
C ASP A 301 7.78 13.64 1.67
N ARG A 302 7.14 13.48 2.83
CA ARG A 302 5.97 12.61 2.92
C ARG A 302 4.79 13.23 2.16
N VAL A 303 4.42 12.60 1.05
CA VAL A 303 3.31 12.99 0.16
C VAL A 303 2.04 12.16 0.35
N MET A 304 2.06 11.20 1.28
CA MET A 304 0.93 10.32 1.57
C MET A 304 0.71 10.06 3.06
N PHE A 305 -0.54 9.77 3.41
CA PHE A 305 -0.95 9.33 4.74
C PHE A 305 -1.75 8.03 4.67
N THR A 306 -1.76 7.30 5.78
CA THR A 306 -2.49 6.03 5.89
C THR A 306 -3.98 6.31 6.07
N THR A 307 -4.81 5.59 5.33
CA THR A 307 -6.28 5.60 5.44
C THR A 307 -6.79 4.22 5.82
N ALA A 308 -7.94 4.15 6.49
CA ALA A 308 -8.63 2.90 6.77
C ALA A 308 -10.12 3.11 6.51
N LEU A 309 -10.76 2.15 5.87
CA LEU A 309 -12.21 2.06 5.86
C LEU A 309 -12.69 1.65 7.27
N PRO A 310 -13.95 1.93 7.62
CA PRO A 310 -14.54 1.42 8.86
C PRO A 310 -14.51 -0.10 9.00
N THR A 311 -14.30 -0.82 7.89
CA THR A 311 -14.24 -2.28 7.80
C THR A 311 -12.82 -2.85 7.80
N ASP A 312 -11.79 -2.00 7.80
CA ASP A 312 -10.37 -2.40 7.72
C ASP A 312 -9.73 -2.72 9.08
#